data_AF-A0A7V3BIK4-F1
#
_entry.id   AF-A0A7V3BIK4-F1
#
_cell.length_a   1.000
_cell.length_b   1.000
_cell.length_c   1.000
_cell.angle_alpha   90.00
_cell.angle_beta   90.00
_cell.angle_gamma   90.00
#
_symmetry.space_group_name_H-M   'P 1'
#
loop_
_entity.id
_entity.type
_entity.pdbx_description
1 polymer ?
#
loop_
_entity_poly.entity_id
_entity_poly.type
_entity_poly.pdbx_seq_one_letter_code
_entity_poly.pdbx_strand_id
1 'polypeptide(L)' 'MIHNDQELQATQERIAYFQRVLAQLRVTATPEEFPPVASSYRAEIVRMQDEVLTYLTQHASEPVPAEAP' A
#
# COMPACT_ATOMS: atom_id res chain seq x y z
N MET A 1 -5.98 5.68 4.95
CA MET A 1 -6.19 7.08 4.52
C MET A 1 -4.93 7.87 4.81
N ILE A 2 -4.47 8.65 3.82
CA ILE A 2 -3.25 9.47 3.86
C ILE A 2 -3.69 10.94 3.89
N HIS A 3 -3.18 11.73 4.83
CA HIS A 3 -3.61 13.12 5.04
C HIS A 3 -2.50 14.15 4.84
N ASN A 4 -1.25 13.70 4.71
CA ASN A 4 -0.08 14.57 4.59
C ASN A 4 1.08 13.83 3.92
N ASP A 5 2.10 14.58 3.52
CA ASP A 5 3.27 14.05 2.81
C ASP A 5 4.09 13.07 3.67
N GLN A 6 4.06 13.19 4.99
CA GLN A 6 4.73 12.24 5.89
C GLN A 6 4.05 10.86 5.85
N GLU A 7 2.72 10.82 5.89
CA GLU A 7 1.92 9.60 5.73
C GLU A 7 2.03 9.03 4.31
N LEU A 8 2.13 9.88 3.29
CA LEU A 8 2.41 9.48 1.92
C LEU A 8 3.74 8.73 1.84
N GLN A 9 4.81 9.33 2.36
CA GLN A 9 6.14 8.73 2.37
C GLN A 9 6.12 7.39 3.13
N ALA A 10 5.54 7.34 4.33
CA ALA A 10 5.44 6.13 5.12
C ALA A 10 4.67 5.01 4.38
N THR A 11 3.61 5.36 3.66
CA THR A 11 2.82 4.40 2.88
C THR A 11 3.60 3.87 1.68
N GLN A 12 4.33 4.73 0.96
CA GLN A 12 5.21 4.33 -0.14
C GLN A 12 6.34 3.39 0.33
N GLU A 13 6.96 3.69 1.47
CA GLU A 13 7.98 2.83 2.09
C GLU A 13 7.41 1.47 2.47
N ARG A 14 6.18 1.43 3.01
CA ARG A 14 5.48 0.20 3.36
C ARG A 14 5.12 -0.65 2.14
N ILE A 15 4.68 -0.03 1.05
CA ILE A 15 4.47 -0.72 -0.24
C ILE A 15 5.78 -1.36 -0.71
N ALA A 16 6.87 -0.60 -0.73
CA ALA A 16 8.19 -1.09 -1.15
C ALA A 16 8.72 -2.22 -0.24
N TYR A 17 8.41 -2.18 1.06
CA TYR A 17 8.72 -3.26 1.99
C TYR A 17 7.93 -4.54 1.65
N PHE A 18 6.60 -4.46 1.47
CA PHE A 18 5.79 -5.63 1.12
C PHE A 18 6.14 -6.23 -0.24
N GLN A 19 6.51 -5.41 -1.22
CA GLN A 19 7.02 -5.90 -2.50
C GLN A 19 8.32 -6.69 -2.33
N ARG A 20 9.24 -6.25 -1.47
CA ARG A 20 10.48 -6.99 -1.16
C ARG A 20 10.17 -8.32 -0.46
N VAL A 21 9.25 -8.34 0.49
CA VAL A 21 8.80 -9.59 1.15
C VAL A 21 8.18 -10.55 0.14
N LEU A 22 7.29 -10.08 -0.74
CA LEU A 22 6.70 -10.90 -1.81
C LEU A 22 7.77 -11.47 -2.75
N ALA A 23 8.76 -10.66 -3.13
CA ALA A 23 9.86 -11.10 -3.99
C ALA A 23 10.67 -12.23 -3.34
N GLN A 24 10.92 -12.13 -2.03
CA GLN A 24 11.58 -13.20 -1.27
C GLN A 24 10.70 -14.46 -1.18
N LEU A 25 9.45 -14.31 -0.76
CA LEU A 25 8.51 -15.43 -0.58
C LEU A 25 8.28 -16.22 -1.87
N ARG A 26 8.27 -15.54 -3.03
CA ARG A 26 8.14 -16.19 -4.35
C ARG A 26 9.23 -17.24 -4.61
N VAL A 27 10.39 -17.12 -3.96
CA VAL A 27 11.51 -18.04 -4.11
C VAL A 27 11.61 -19.02 -2.94
N THR A 28 11.29 -18.57 -1.72
CA THR A 28 11.55 -19.34 -0.50
C THR A 28 10.36 -20.18 -0.02
N ALA A 29 9.12 -19.80 -0.35
CA ALA A 29 7.93 -20.57 0.04
C ALA A 29 7.72 -21.76 -0.89
N THR A 30 7.05 -22.80 -0.39
CA THR A 30 6.61 -23.91 -1.25
C THR A 30 5.50 -23.45 -2.21
N PRO A 31 5.33 -24.12 -3.37
CA PRO A 31 4.26 -23.80 -4.30
C PRO A 31 2.85 -23.86 -3.69
N GLU A 32 2.64 -24.70 -2.69
CA GLU A 32 1.36 -24.86 -1.99
C GLU A 32 1.11 -23.72 -0.99
N GLU A 33 2.14 -23.26 -0.29
CA GLU A 33 2.03 -22.21 0.74
C GLU A 33 2.04 -20.80 0.14
N PHE A 34 2.66 -20.61 -1.03
CA PHE A 34 2.85 -19.28 -1.61
C PHE A 34 1.54 -18.57 -1.99
N PRO A 35 0.56 -19.18 -2.71
CA PRO A 35 -0.64 -18.49 -3.17
C PRO A 35 -1.47 -17.80 -2.08
N PRO A 36 -1.81 -18.44 -0.93
CA PRO A 36 -2.60 -17.79 0.11
C PRO A 36 -1.85 -16.67 0.83
N VAL A 37 -0.52 -16.77 0.97
CA VAL A 37 0.29 -15.71 1.57
C VAL A 37 0.41 -14.54 0.60
N ALA A 38 0.70 -14.82 -0.67
CA ALA A 38 0.86 -13.81 -1.71
C ALA A 38 -0.42 -13.01 -1.98
N SER A 39 -1.59 -13.66 -1.91
CA SER A 39 -2.89 -12.99 -2.10
C SER A 39 -3.14 -11.90 -1.06
N SER A 40 -2.77 -12.17 0.20
CA SER A 40 -2.90 -11.23 1.32
C SER A 40 -2.02 -9.99 1.12
N TYR A 41 -0.74 -10.19 0.80
CA TYR A 41 0.17 -9.06 0.49
C TYR A 41 -0.28 -8.28 -0.75
N ARG A 42 -0.76 -8.97 -1.80
CA ARG A 42 -1.28 -8.31 -3.00
C ARG A 42 -2.47 -7.42 -2.67
N ALA A 43 -3.43 -7.91 -1.89
CA ALA A 43 -4.61 -7.13 -1.50
C ALA A 43 -4.21 -5.85 -0.74
N GLU A 44 -3.29 -5.97 0.22
CA GLU A 44 -2.80 -4.82 0.99
C GLU A 44 -2.02 -3.81 0.14
N ILE A 45 -1.17 -4.28 -0.78
CA ILE A 45 -0.45 -3.39 -1.71
C ILE A 45 -1.42 -2.62 -2.60
N VAL A 46 -2.43 -3.30 -3.17
CA VAL A 46 -3.44 -2.65 -4.02
C VAL A 46 -4.21 -1.59 -3.24
N ARG A 47 -4.66 -1.91 -2.01
CA ARG A 47 -5.35 -0.95 -1.15
C ARG A 47 -4.49 0.27 -0.85
N MET A 48 -3.22 0.09 -0.48
CA MET A 48 -2.32 1.22 -0.19
C MET A 48 -1.98 2.04 -1.44
N GLN A 49 -1.86 1.40 -2.62
CA GLN A 49 -1.65 2.11 -3.88
C GLN A 49 -2.85 2.98 -4.23
N ASP A 50 -4.07 2.50 -4.00
CA ASP A 50 -5.29 3.28 -4.17
C ASP A 50 -5.31 4.52 -3.26
N GLU A 51 -4.90 4.37 -1.99
CA GLU A 51 -4.76 5.51 -1.07
C GLU A 51 -3.71 6.53 -1.53
N VAL A 52 -2.55 6.04 -2.01
CA VAL A 52 -1.48 6.90 -2.55
C VAL A 52 -1.96 7.68 -3.76
N LEU A 53 -2.65 7.03 -4.70
CA LEU A 53 -3.17 7.70 -5.90
C LEU A 53 -4.29 8.67 -5.55
N THR A 54 -5.17 8.30 -4.62
CA THR A 54 -6.21 9.19 -4.10
C THR A 54 -5.59 10.47 -3.51
N TYR A 55 -4.53 10.35 -2.72
CA TYR A 55 -3.83 11.51 -2.16
C TYR A 55 -3.13 12.35 -3.24
N LEU A 56 -2.36 11.71 -4.13
CA LEU A 56 -1.56 12.40 -5.15
C LEU A 56 -2.39 13.07 -6.25
N THR A 57 -3.67 12.70 -6.38
CA THR A 57 -4.60 13.33 -7.32
C THR A 57 -5.39 14.49 -6.72
N GLN A 58 -5.26 14.72 -5.41
CA GLN A 58 -5.77 15.94 -4.74
C GLN A 58 -4.76 17.06 -4.89
N HIS A 59 -5.23 18.28 -5.14
CA HIS A 59 -4.33 19.42 -5.19
C HIS A 59 -3.89 19.79 -3.76
N ALA A 60 -2.62 20.13 -3.55
CA ALA A 60 -2.08 20.43 -2.21
C ALA A 60 -2.74 21.66 -1.52
N SER A 61 -3.45 22.49 -2.27
CA SER A 61 -4.24 23.62 -1.74
C SER A 61 -5.71 23.30 -1.47
N GLU A 62 -6.17 22.11 -1.84
CA GLU A 62 -7.53 21.66 -1.52
C GLU A 62 -7.54 21.12 -0.09
N PRO A 63 -8.54 21.49 0.73
CA PRO A 63 -8.69 20.91 2.05
C PRO A 63 -9.00 19.42 1.92
N VAL A 64 -8.25 18.58 2.65
CA VAL A 64 -8.55 17.16 2.77
C VAL A 64 -10.00 17.02 3.25
N PRO A 65 -10.87 16.27 2.53
CA PRO A 65 -12.24 16.08 2.96
C PRO A 65 -12.25 15.54 4.39
N ALA A 66 -12.78 16.33 5.33
CA ALA A 66 -13.01 15.86 6.67
C ALA A 66 -13.98 14.67 6.57
N GLU A 67 -13.58 13.50 7.06
CA GLU A 67 -14.53 12.39 7.26
C GLU A 67 -15.72 12.95 8.06
N ALA A 68 -16.90 12.93 7.43
CA ALA A 68 -18.14 13.33 8.09
C ALA A 68 -18.39 12.37 9.28
N PRO A 69 -18.90 12.89 10.41
CA PRO A 69 -18.99 12.17 11.68
C PRO A 69 -19.89 10.94 11.67
#